data_AF-A0A947T9X9-F1
#
_entry.id   AF-A0A947T9X9-F1
#
_cell.length_a   1.000
_cell.length_b   1.000
_cell.length_c   1.000
_cell.angle_alpha   90.00
_cell.angle_beta   90.00
_cell.angle_gamma   90.00
#
_symmetry.space_group_name_H-M   'P 1'
#
loop_
_entity.id
_entity.type
_entity.pdbx_description
1 polymer ?
#
loop_
_entity_poly.entity_id
_entity_poly.type
_entity_poly.pdbx_seq_one_letter_code
_entity_poly.pdbx_strand_id
1 'polypeptide(L)'
;MASDAPDPAVAPAEMTLDELRLHLAPLIADAAVFDGWSDAALAMAAQQAGVDADVARLAYDGGAMDMIAAWIETIDAAMAVALPPEKLAQMKIRERIRSLVQFRLDAVAGREEALRRAMAIMAMPQNAAAALRTGWHSADVMWRLAGDTATDYNHYTKRATLAAIYGATLAVFLDDASGGKVDTRAFLDRRIDGVMRFEKAKAKWLNPDRDRFSVTRFLGRLRYPAR
;
A
#
# COMPACT_ATOMS: atom_id res chain seq x y z
N MET A 1 2.77 7.52 -16.94
CA MET A 1 3.69 6.36 -16.99
C MET A 1 2.95 5.29 -17.76
N ALA A 2 3.52 4.80 -18.85
CA ALA A 2 2.96 3.66 -19.55
C ALA A 2 2.84 2.50 -18.56
N SER A 3 1.79 1.71 -18.69
CA SER A 3 1.59 0.51 -17.89
C SER A 3 2.60 -0.53 -18.38
N ASP A 4 3.69 -0.75 -17.65
CA ASP A 4 4.63 -1.86 -17.88
C ASP A 4 4.01 -3.23 -17.52
N ALA A 5 2.71 -3.27 -17.19
CA ALA A 5 1.99 -4.53 -17.09
C ALA A 5 1.95 -5.18 -18.48
N PRO A 6 2.42 -6.43 -18.63
CA PRO A 6 2.50 -7.11 -19.91
C PRO A 6 1.13 -7.21 -20.59
N ASP A 7 1.08 -6.95 -21.90
CA ASP A 7 -0.09 -7.25 -22.72
C ASP A 7 -0.28 -8.79 -22.72
N PRO A 8 -1.45 -9.31 -22.29
CA PRO A 8 -1.70 -10.75 -22.25
C PRO A 8 -1.61 -11.44 -23.63
N ALA A 9 -1.52 -10.68 -24.73
CA ALA A 9 -1.34 -11.20 -26.08
C ALA A 9 0.13 -11.49 -26.48
N VAL A 10 1.13 -11.04 -25.70
CA VAL A 10 2.55 -11.24 -26.01
C VAL A 10 3.02 -12.59 -25.48
N ALA A 11 3.66 -13.39 -26.34
CA ALA A 11 4.22 -14.67 -25.90
C ALA A 11 5.34 -14.43 -24.87
N PRO A 12 5.49 -15.26 -23.81
CA PRO A 12 6.53 -15.05 -22.81
C PRO A 12 7.96 -14.96 -23.37
N ALA A 13 8.22 -15.61 -24.52
CA ALA A 13 9.51 -15.55 -25.23
C ALA A 13 9.80 -14.19 -25.89
N GLU A 14 8.81 -13.33 -26.05
CA GLU A 14 8.92 -12.00 -26.66
C GLU A 14 8.92 -10.89 -25.59
N MET A 15 8.68 -11.23 -24.32
CA MET A 15 8.68 -10.28 -23.22
C MET A 15 10.11 -9.80 -22.90
N THR A 16 10.23 -8.52 -22.56
CA THR A 16 11.42 -8.00 -21.89
C THR A 16 11.56 -8.61 -20.48
N LEU A 17 12.75 -8.54 -19.89
CA LEU A 17 12.95 -9.04 -18.52
C LEU A 17 12.03 -8.35 -17.50
N ASP A 18 11.74 -7.06 -17.68
CA ASP A 18 10.84 -6.32 -16.80
C ASP A 18 9.38 -6.78 -16.92
N GLU A 19 8.90 -7.01 -18.14
CA GLU A 19 7.56 -7.57 -18.40
C GLU A 19 7.45 -9.00 -17.85
N LEU A 20 8.49 -9.82 -18.07
CA LEU A 20 8.55 -11.19 -17.58
C LEU A 20 8.54 -11.26 -16.04
N ARG A 21 9.28 -10.35 -15.39
CA ARG A 21 9.30 -10.20 -13.93
C ARG A 21 7.90 -9.89 -13.38
N LEU A 22 7.09 -9.10 -14.06
CA LEU A 22 5.72 -8.84 -13.64
C LEU A 22 4.77 -9.98 -14.01
N HIS A 23 4.98 -10.63 -15.14
CA HIS A 23 4.18 -11.78 -15.59
C HIS A 23 4.30 -12.97 -14.62
N LEU A 24 5.51 -13.28 -14.17
CA LEU A 24 5.77 -14.44 -13.30
C LEU A 24 5.39 -14.20 -11.83
N ALA A 25 5.41 -12.96 -11.35
CA ALA A 25 5.28 -12.68 -9.92
C ALA A 25 4.02 -13.23 -9.23
N PRO A 26 2.81 -13.19 -9.84
CA PRO A 26 1.61 -13.79 -9.24
C PRO A 26 1.71 -15.33 -9.16
N LEU A 27 2.33 -15.98 -10.16
CA LEU A 27 2.55 -17.42 -10.18
C LEU A 27 3.60 -17.83 -9.13
N ILE A 28 4.64 -17.02 -8.94
CA ILE A 28 5.61 -17.22 -7.88
C ILE A 28 4.92 -17.12 -6.51
N ALA A 29 4.03 -16.14 -6.32
CA ALA A 29 3.28 -16.01 -5.08
C ALA A 29 2.41 -17.25 -4.77
N ASP A 30 1.81 -17.86 -5.81
CA ASP A 30 1.05 -19.11 -5.68
C ASP A 30 1.96 -20.28 -5.26
N ALA A 31 3.12 -20.43 -5.90
CA ALA A 31 4.10 -21.47 -5.56
C ALA A 31 4.74 -21.26 -4.16
N ALA A 32 4.95 -20.00 -3.78
CA ALA A 32 5.61 -19.62 -2.52
C ALA A 32 4.81 -20.02 -1.27
N VAL A 33 3.52 -20.34 -1.41
CA VAL A 33 2.69 -20.92 -0.34
C VAL A 33 3.35 -22.20 0.22
N PHE A 34 3.96 -23.02 -0.65
CA PHE A 34 4.57 -24.29 -0.27
C PHE A 34 6.08 -24.15 -0.09
N ASP A 35 6.79 -23.68 -1.13
CA ASP A 35 8.25 -23.67 -1.19
C ASP A 35 8.89 -22.37 -0.71
N GLY A 36 8.06 -21.40 -0.28
CA GLY A 36 8.52 -20.08 0.11
C GLY A 36 8.98 -19.26 -1.08
N TRP A 37 9.45 -18.04 -0.81
CA TRP A 37 10.03 -17.18 -1.83
C TRP A 37 11.45 -17.67 -2.16
N SER A 38 11.55 -18.61 -3.10
CA SER A 38 12.76 -19.36 -3.41
C SER A 38 12.93 -19.61 -4.90
N ASP A 39 14.14 -20.03 -5.32
CA ASP A 39 14.42 -20.45 -6.70
C ASP A 39 13.54 -21.62 -7.15
N ALA A 40 13.09 -22.47 -6.22
CA ALA A 40 12.16 -23.56 -6.53
C ALA A 40 10.78 -23.00 -6.92
N ALA A 41 10.26 -22.03 -6.17
CA ALA A 41 9.00 -21.37 -6.50
C ALA A 41 9.09 -20.62 -7.84
N LEU A 42 10.23 -19.97 -8.12
CA LEU A 42 10.51 -19.35 -9.42
C LEU A 42 10.53 -20.37 -10.56
N ALA A 43 11.22 -21.50 -10.39
CA ALA A 43 11.29 -22.55 -11.40
C ALA A 43 9.90 -23.16 -11.69
N MET A 44 9.07 -23.35 -10.66
CA MET A 44 7.68 -23.81 -10.83
C MET A 44 6.83 -22.80 -11.60
N ALA A 45 6.93 -21.51 -11.25
CA ALA A 45 6.23 -20.44 -11.97
C ALA A 45 6.67 -20.35 -13.43
N ALA A 46 7.98 -20.44 -13.69
CA ALA A 46 8.53 -20.44 -15.05
C ALA A 46 8.02 -21.64 -15.86
N GLN A 47 8.04 -22.84 -15.27
CA GLN A 47 7.50 -24.03 -15.92
C GLN A 47 6.00 -23.87 -16.26
N GLN A 48 5.21 -23.33 -15.33
CA GLN A 48 3.79 -23.08 -15.55
C GLN A 48 3.53 -22.05 -16.67
N ALA A 49 4.38 -21.04 -16.77
CA ALA A 49 4.30 -20.01 -17.81
C ALA A 49 4.94 -20.43 -19.15
N GLY A 50 5.58 -21.61 -19.23
CA GLY A 50 6.32 -22.04 -20.42
C GLY A 50 7.60 -21.23 -20.69
N VAL A 51 8.20 -20.68 -19.62
CA VAL A 51 9.40 -19.85 -19.64
C VAL A 51 10.61 -20.69 -19.24
N ASP A 52 11.74 -20.48 -19.92
CA ASP A 52 13.01 -21.10 -19.54
C ASP A 52 13.46 -20.64 -18.14
N ALA A 53 13.88 -21.58 -17.29
CA ALA A 53 14.22 -21.29 -15.91
C ALA A 53 15.45 -20.36 -15.76
N ASP A 54 16.39 -20.39 -16.71
CA ASP A 54 17.56 -19.52 -16.68
C ASP A 54 17.15 -18.08 -17.03
N VAL A 55 16.27 -17.92 -18.02
CA VAL A 55 15.68 -16.62 -18.37
C VAL A 55 14.85 -16.05 -17.21
N ALA A 56 14.05 -16.90 -16.56
CA ALA A 56 13.27 -16.49 -15.39
C ALA A 56 14.18 -16.01 -14.23
N ARG A 57 15.32 -16.66 -14.01
CA ARG A 57 16.30 -16.23 -12.99
C ARG A 57 16.92 -14.87 -13.30
N LEU A 58 17.22 -14.58 -14.57
CA LEU A 58 17.72 -13.28 -15.00
C LEU A 58 16.72 -12.14 -14.73
N ALA A 59 15.42 -12.44 -14.64
CA ALA A 59 14.41 -11.44 -14.30
C ALA A 59 14.34 -11.11 -12.79
N TYR A 60 15.03 -11.85 -11.92
CA TYR A 60 15.01 -11.70 -10.47
C TYR A 60 16.40 -11.79 -9.82
N ASP A 61 17.33 -10.95 -10.27
CA ASP A 61 18.71 -10.90 -9.74
C ASP A 61 18.77 -10.61 -8.22
N GLY A 62 17.74 -9.94 -7.67
CA GLY A 62 17.62 -9.66 -6.23
C GLY A 62 17.01 -10.80 -5.39
N GLY A 63 16.73 -11.95 -6.00
CA GLY A 63 16.19 -13.13 -5.34
C GLY A 63 14.81 -12.89 -4.70
N ALA A 64 14.58 -13.48 -3.53
CA ALA A 64 13.28 -13.49 -2.86
C ALA A 64 12.67 -12.09 -2.65
N MET A 65 13.49 -11.09 -2.28
CA MET A 65 12.97 -9.73 -2.04
C MET A 65 12.50 -9.07 -3.34
N ASP A 66 13.15 -9.36 -4.47
CA ASP A 66 12.77 -8.85 -5.77
C ASP A 66 11.48 -9.50 -6.29
N MET A 67 11.34 -10.81 -6.08
CA MET A 67 10.09 -11.54 -6.34
C MET A 67 8.91 -10.96 -5.55
N ILE A 68 9.12 -10.66 -4.26
CA ILE A 68 8.11 -10.03 -3.40
C ILE A 68 7.76 -8.63 -3.88
N ALA A 69 8.75 -7.82 -4.24
CA ALA A 69 8.54 -6.47 -4.75
C ALA A 69 7.75 -6.48 -6.07
N ALA A 70 8.08 -7.39 -6.99
CA ALA A 70 7.35 -7.60 -8.23
C ALA A 70 5.90 -8.01 -7.97
N TRP A 71 5.65 -8.92 -7.02
CA TRP A 71 4.29 -9.31 -6.68
C TRP A 71 3.48 -8.13 -6.13
N ILE A 72 4.07 -7.32 -5.25
CA ILE A 72 3.44 -6.10 -4.74
C ILE A 72 3.12 -5.10 -5.87
N GLU A 73 4.03 -4.97 -6.84
CA GLU A 73 3.86 -4.11 -8.01
C GLU A 73 2.71 -4.59 -8.92
N THR A 74 2.58 -5.90 -9.14
CA THR A 74 1.42 -6.44 -9.88
C THR A 74 0.09 -6.14 -9.20
N ILE A 75 0.06 -6.14 -7.85
CA ILE A 75 -1.13 -5.75 -7.07
C ILE A 75 -1.41 -4.26 -7.22
N ASP A 76 -0.37 -3.40 -7.20
CA ASP A 76 -0.52 -1.96 -7.42
C ASP A 76 -1.04 -1.65 -8.83
N ALA A 77 -0.53 -2.34 -9.85
CA ALA A 77 -1.00 -2.21 -11.23
C ALA A 77 -2.46 -2.67 -11.37
N ALA A 78 -2.80 -3.84 -10.84
CA ALA A 78 -4.18 -4.35 -10.85
C ALA A 78 -5.15 -3.42 -10.10
N MET A 79 -4.71 -2.82 -8.99
CA MET A 79 -5.48 -1.84 -8.24
C MET A 79 -5.77 -0.58 -9.07
N ALA A 80 -4.76 -0.05 -9.76
CA ALA A 80 -4.93 1.13 -10.61
C ALA A 80 -5.93 0.87 -11.76
N VAL A 81 -5.92 -0.33 -12.33
CA VAL A 81 -6.87 -0.75 -13.37
C VAL A 81 -8.28 -0.90 -12.81
N ALA A 82 -8.45 -1.54 -11.64
CA ALA A 82 -9.76 -1.82 -11.05
C ALA A 82 -10.44 -0.60 -10.40
N LEU A 83 -9.62 0.36 -9.95
CA LEU A 83 -10.02 1.60 -9.29
C LEU A 83 -9.42 2.81 -10.02
N PRO A 84 -9.85 3.08 -11.27
CA PRO A 84 -9.30 4.19 -12.03
C PRO A 84 -9.71 5.54 -11.41
N PRO A 85 -8.96 6.62 -11.66
CA PRO A 85 -9.21 7.94 -11.04
C PRO A 85 -10.64 8.44 -11.19
N GLU A 86 -11.30 8.18 -12.32
CA GLU A 86 -12.68 8.60 -12.62
C GLU A 86 -13.69 7.95 -11.67
N LYS A 87 -13.47 6.69 -11.31
CA LYS A 87 -14.29 5.94 -10.36
C LYS A 87 -14.05 6.44 -8.94
N LEU A 88 -12.79 6.66 -8.57
CA LEU A 88 -12.42 7.18 -7.25
C LEU A 88 -12.90 8.61 -7.04
N ALA A 89 -12.91 9.45 -8.08
CA ALA A 89 -13.33 10.85 -8.02
C ALA A 89 -14.77 11.01 -7.48
N GLN A 90 -15.63 10.01 -7.71
CA GLN A 90 -17.04 9.98 -7.25
C GLN A 90 -17.17 9.72 -5.74
N MET A 91 -16.11 9.24 -5.09
CA MET A 91 -16.09 8.90 -3.66
C MET A 91 -15.51 10.04 -2.84
N LYS A 92 -15.88 10.10 -1.55
CA LYS A 92 -15.17 10.96 -0.59
C LYS A 92 -13.76 10.42 -0.34
N ILE A 93 -12.79 11.28 -0.03
CA ILE A 93 -11.38 10.89 0.15
C ILE A 93 -11.20 9.69 1.10
N ARG A 94 -11.96 9.65 2.19
CA ARG A 94 -11.97 8.54 3.14
C ARG A 94 -12.31 7.20 2.47
N GLU A 95 -13.32 7.20 1.62
CA GLU A 95 -13.81 6.02 0.92
C GLU A 95 -12.88 5.62 -0.23
N ARG A 96 -12.22 6.58 -0.89
CA ARG A 96 -11.16 6.29 -1.86
C ARG A 96 -10.05 5.47 -1.20
N ILE A 97 -9.50 5.99 -0.10
CA ILE A 97 -8.43 5.30 0.64
C ILE A 97 -8.88 3.95 1.18
N ARG A 98 -10.11 3.85 1.71
CA ARG A 98 -10.68 2.57 2.15
C ARG A 98 -10.73 1.56 1.01
N SER A 99 -11.25 1.96 -0.16
CA SER A 99 -11.42 1.08 -1.31
C SER A 99 -10.09 0.60 -1.88
N LEU A 100 -9.09 1.48 -1.94
CA LEU A 100 -7.74 1.15 -2.39
C LEU A 100 -7.05 0.15 -1.45
N VAL A 101 -7.11 0.39 -0.14
CA VAL A 101 -6.54 -0.55 0.84
C VAL A 101 -7.31 -1.88 0.82
N GLN A 102 -8.64 -1.85 0.73
CA GLN A 102 -9.46 -3.05 0.66
C GLN A 102 -9.14 -3.89 -0.58
N PHE A 103 -8.95 -3.27 -1.75
CA PHE A 103 -8.55 -3.97 -2.96
C PHE A 103 -7.25 -4.75 -2.74
N ARG A 104 -6.25 -4.12 -2.11
CA ARG A 104 -4.97 -4.78 -1.84
C ARG A 104 -5.11 -5.96 -0.87
N LEU A 105 -6.00 -5.88 0.12
CA LEU A 105 -6.32 -7.00 1.02
C LEU A 105 -7.03 -8.14 0.28
N ASP A 106 -7.96 -7.81 -0.60
CA ASP A 106 -8.69 -8.80 -1.40
C ASP A 106 -7.76 -9.49 -2.40
N ALA A 107 -6.79 -8.78 -2.97
CA ALA A 107 -5.81 -9.30 -3.92
C ALA A 107 -4.84 -10.36 -3.34
N VAL A 108 -4.68 -10.38 -2.01
CA VAL A 108 -3.85 -11.36 -1.30
C VAL A 108 -4.68 -12.42 -0.56
N ALA A 109 -6.00 -12.35 -0.63
CA ALA A 109 -6.89 -13.35 -0.04
C ALA A 109 -6.68 -14.72 -0.70
N GLY A 110 -6.57 -15.77 0.12
CA GLY A 110 -6.20 -17.12 -0.34
C GLY A 110 -4.70 -17.34 -0.52
N ARG A 111 -3.87 -16.30 -0.34
CA ARG A 111 -2.39 -16.35 -0.39
C ARG A 111 -1.77 -15.88 0.94
N GLU A 112 -2.46 -16.08 2.05
CA GLU A 112 -2.05 -15.63 3.39
C GLU A 112 -0.68 -16.18 3.79
N GLU A 113 -0.37 -17.44 3.46
CA GLU A 113 0.93 -18.04 3.78
C GLU A 113 2.07 -17.43 2.96
N ALA A 114 1.85 -17.17 1.66
CA ALA A 114 2.82 -16.47 0.83
C ALA A 114 3.08 -15.05 1.37
N LEU A 115 2.01 -14.34 1.77
CA LEU A 115 2.11 -13.04 2.43
C LEU A 115 2.87 -13.11 3.76
N ARG A 116 2.58 -14.11 4.61
CA ARG A 116 3.25 -14.31 5.90
C ARG A 116 4.76 -14.49 5.71
N ARG A 117 5.16 -15.32 4.74
CA ARG A 117 6.58 -15.53 4.37
C ARG A 117 7.21 -14.28 3.77
N ALA A 118 6.48 -13.55 2.92
CA ALA A 118 6.94 -12.28 2.36
C ALA A 118 7.24 -11.26 3.47
N MET A 119 6.32 -11.09 4.42
CA MET A 119 6.49 -10.16 5.54
C MET A 119 7.67 -10.55 6.43
N ALA A 120 7.92 -11.84 6.64
CA ALA A 120 9.10 -12.32 7.38
C ALA A 120 10.42 -11.94 6.67
N ILE A 121 10.48 -12.11 5.34
CA ILE A 121 11.64 -11.74 4.53
C ILE A 121 11.85 -10.23 4.50
N MET A 122 10.78 -9.46 4.32
CA MET A 122 10.80 -8.00 4.32
C MET A 122 11.26 -7.40 5.66
N ALA A 123 11.00 -8.10 6.76
CA ALA A 123 11.41 -7.68 8.11
C ALA A 123 12.91 -7.92 8.39
N MET A 124 13.62 -8.68 7.55
CA MET A 124 15.05 -8.92 7.75
C MET A 124 15.86 -7.63 7.55
N PRO A 125 16.91 -7.36 8.35
CA PRO A 125 17.67 -6.10 8.29
C PRO A 125 18.22 -5.76 6.90
N GLN A 126 18.71 -6.75 6.15
CA GLN A 126 19.23 -6.58 4.80
C GLN A 126 18.16 -6.14 3.79
N ASN A 127 16.88 -6.45 4.06
CA ASN A 127 15.75 -6.12 3.19
C ASN A 127 15.02 -4.85 3.63
N ALA A 128 15.28 -4.34 4.84
CA ALA A 128 14.52 -3.24 5.43
C ALA A 128 14.42 -2.00 4.53
N ALA A 129 15.53 -1.62 3.88
CA ALA A 129 15.53 -0.48 2.96
C ALA A 129 14.64 -0.72 1.73
N ALA A 130 14.70 -1.92 1.12
CA ALA A 130 13.86 -2.29 -0.02
C ALA A 130 12.38 -2.41 0.38
N ALA A 131 12.10 -3.01 1.53
CA ALA A 131 10.75 -3.13 2.08
C ALA A 131 10.12 -1.76 2.37
N LEU A 132 10.87 -0.82 2.95
CA LEU A 132 10.40 0.55 3.20
C LEU A 132 10.14 1.31 1.89
N ARG A 133 11.03 1.18 0.89
CA ARG A 133 10.81 1.77 -0.44
C ARG A 133 9.54 1.21 -1.10
N THR A 134 9.34 -0.10 -1.01
CA THR A 134 8.17 -0.79 -1.56
C THR A 134 6.88 -0.32 -0.88
N GLY A 135 6.86 -0.30 0.45
CA GLY A 135 5.71 0.20 1.21
C GLY A 135 5.40 1.68 0.95
N TRP A 136 6.44 2.51 0.80
CA TRP A 136 6.29 3.91 0.39
C TRP A 136 5.70 4.03 -1.01
N HIS A 137 6.19 3.23 -1.97
CA HIS A 137 5.71 3.24 -3.34
C HIS A 137 4.22 2.89 -3.42
N SER A 138 3.77 1.79 -2.79
CA SER A 138 2.34 1.45 -2.76
C SER A 138 1.49 2.55 -2.10
N ALA A 139 1.99 3.18 -1.03
CA ALA A 139 1.30 4.31 -0.41
C ALA A 139 1.23 5.54 -1.33
N ASP A 140 2.28 5.83 -2.09
CA ASP A 140 2.32 6.89 -3.10
C ASP A 140 1.32 6.62 -4.22
N VAL A 141 1.30 5.40 -4.77
CA VAL A 141 0.34 4.97 -5.80
C VAL A 141 -1.10 5.16 -5.32
N MET A 142 -1.44 4.67 -4.12
CA MET A 142 -2.78 4.85 -3.54
C MET A 142 -3.16 6.33 -3.40
N TRP A 143 -2.25 7.18 -2.91
CA TRP A 143 -2.53 8.61 -2.76
C TRP A 143 -2.68 9.33 -4.11
N ARG A 144 -1.85 9.00 -5.10
CA ARG A 144 -1.98 9.55 -6.46
C ARG A 144 -3.31 9.16 -7.09
N LEU A 145 -3.70 7.88 -7.01
CA LEU A 145 -5.02 7.41 -7.47
C LEU A 145 -6.17 8.10 -6.74
N ALA A 146 -6.00 8.37 -5.44
CA ALA A 146 -6.99 9.10 -4.66
C ALA A 146 -7.08 10.61 -5.00
N GLY A 147 -6.19 11.12 -5.86
CA GLY A 147 -6.16 12.51 -6.33
C GLY A 147 -5.29 13.46 -5.49
N ASP A 148 -4.33 12.94 -4.72
CA ASP A 148 -3.39 13.76 -3.96
C ASP A 148 -2.40 14.49 -4.89
N THR A 149 -2.39 15.83 -4.82
CA THR A 149 -1.43 16.68 -5.54
C THR A 149 -0.43 17.36 -4.60
N ALA A 150 -0.39 16.96 -3.32
CA ALA A 150 0.50 17.56 -2.34
C ALA A 150 1.97 17.27 -2.66
N THR A 151 2.80 18.30 -2.64
CA THR A 151 4.26 18.24 -2.82
C THR A 151 5.03 18.73 -1.59
N ASP A 152 4.31 19.11 -0.53
CA ASP A 152 4.83 19.72 0.69
C ASP A 152 4.91 18.70 1.85
N TYR A 153 5.00 19.16 3.10
CA TYR A 153 4.99 18.30 4.29
C TYR A 153 3.81 17.31 4.33
N ASN A 154 2.65 17.67 3.75
CA ASN A 154 1.51 16.76 3.68
C ASN A 154 1.79 15.57 2.77
N HIS A 155 2.64 15.72 1.74
CA HIS A 155 3.06 14.62 0.88
C HIS A 155 3.65 13.48 1.71
N TYR A 156 4.60 13.82 2.59
CA TYR A 156 5.34 12.83 3.36
C TYR A 156 4.51 12.21 4.48
N THR A 157 3.78 13.04 5.23
CA THR A 157 2.97 12.56 6.36
C THR A 157 1.81 11.67 5.94
N LYS A 158 1.15 11.97 4.81
CA LYS A 158 0.09 11.14 4.24
C LYS A 158 0.59 9.74 3.88
N ARG A 159 1.74 9.64 3.20
CA ARG A 159 2.34 8.36 2.76
C ARG A 159 2.83 7.54 3.94
N ALA A 160 3.55 8.16 4.87
CA ALA A 160 4.00 7.48 6.08
C ALA A 160 2.82 6.93 6.90
N THR A 161 1.77 7.74 7.08
CA THR A 161 0.57 7.31 7.83
C THR A 161 -0.17 6.18 7.12
N LEU A 162 -0.35 6.27 5.80
CA LEU A 162 -1.03 5.23 5.04
C LEU A 162 -0.24 3.93 5.02
N ALA A 163 1.09 3.99 4.83
CA ALA A 163 1.96 2.82 4.90
C ALA A 163 1.88 2.14 6.27
N ALA A 164 1.91 2.91 7.36
CA ALA A 164 1.78 2.38 8.72
C ALA A 164 0.43 1.70 8.97
N ILE A 165 -0.67 2.33 8.52
CA ILE A 165 -2.02 1.74 8.64
C ILE A 165 -2.14 0.48 7.82
N TYR A 166 -1.65 0.49 6.58
CA TYR A 166 -1.70 -0.66 5.69
C TYR A 166 -0.90 -1.83 6.26
N GLY A 167 0.35 -1.60 6.69
CA GLY A 167 1.19 -2.63 7.31
C GLY A 167 0.56 -3.22 8.58
N ALA A 168 -0.01 -2.38 9.45
CA ALA A 168 -0.74 -2.86 10.62
C ALA A 168 -1.99 -3.66 10.26
N THR A 169 -2.68 -3.28 9.17
CA THR A 169 -3.88 -3.99 8.69
C THR A 169 -3.51 -5.35 8.09
N LEU A 170 -2.40 -5.46 7.37
CA LEU A 170 -1.88 -6.75 6.89
C LEU A 170 -1.51 -7.69 8.04
N ALA A 171 -0.90 -7.17 9.11
CA ALA A 171 -0.61 -7.97 10.29
C ALA A 171 -1.89 -8.55 10.92
N VAL A 172 -2.95 -7.72 11.04
CA VAL A 172 -4.26 -8.20 11.51
C VAL A 172 -4.87 -9.21 10.54
N PHE A 173 -4.77 -8.95 9.23
CA PHE A 173 -5.31 -9.82 8.18
C PHE A 173 -4.76 -11.24 8.22
N LEU A 174 -3.47 -11.38 8.52
CA LEU A 174 -2.80 -12.69 8.60
C LEU A 174 -3.32 -13.57 9.74
N ASP A 175 -3.79 -12.96 10.83
CA ASP A 175 -4.26 -13.68 12.02
C ASP A 175 -5.81 -13.69 12.15
N ASP A 176 -6.50 -13.00 11.24
CA ASP A 176 -7.96 -12.92 11.22
C ASP A 176 -8.59 -14.22 10.68
N ALA A 177 -9.19 -15.00 11.59
CA ALA A 177 -9.92 -16.22 11.28
C ALA A 177 -11.43 -16.01 11.08
N SER A 178 -11.92 -14.76 11.13
CA SER A 178 -13.33 -14.45 10.96
C SER A 178 -13.78 -14.68 9.51
N GLY A 179 -15.05 -15.08 9.34
CA GLY A 179 -15.64 -15.33 8.03
C GLY A 179 -15.56 -14.10 7.14
N GLY A 180 -14.85 -14.21 6.00
CA GLY A 180 -14.66 -13.09 5.07
C GLY A 180 -13.82 -11.94 5.63
N LYS A 181 -12.97 -12.17 6.65
CA LYS A 181 -12.04 -11.16 7.21
C LYS A 181 -12.72 -9.91 7.77
N VAL A 182 -13.87 -10.09 8.44
CA VAL A 182 -14.67 -8.98 8.98
C VAL A 182 -13.93 -8.21 10.06
N ASP A 183 -13.09 -8.87 10.86
CA ASP A 183 -12.31 -8.22 11.91
C ASP A 183 -11.23 -7.30 11.32
N THR A 184 -10.60 -7.72 10.21
CA THR A 184 -9.67 -6.91 9.41
C THR A 184 -10.36 -5.66 8.85
N ARG A 185 -11.54 -5.82 8.25
CA ARG A 185 -12.32 -4.69 7.70
C ARG A 185 -12.67 -3.69 8.80
N ALA A 186 -13.14 -4.19 9.94
CA ALA A 186 -13.46 -3.36 11.10
C ALA A 186 -12.20 -2.66 11.67
N PHE A 187 -11.05 -3.34 11.67
CA PHE A 187 -9.78 -2.74 12.08
C PHE A 187 -9.38 -1.59 11.16
N LEU A 188 -9.41 -1.81 9.84
CA LEU A 188 -9.12 -0.79 8.83
C LEU A 188 -10.01 0.44 9.00
N ASP A 189 -11.32 0.25 9.14
CA ASP A 189 -12.27 1.35 9.34
C ASP A 189 -11.94 2.18 10.58
N ARG A 190 -11.61 1.52 11.71
CA ARG A 190 -11.18 2.20 12.94
C ARG A 190 -9.88 2.99 12.75
N ARG A 191 -8.91 2.46 12.01
CA ARG A 191 -7.63 3.14 11.73
C ARG A 191 -7.85 4.38 10.87
N ILE A 192 -8.64 4.26 9.79
CA ILE A 192 -8.99 5.39 8.92
C ILE A 192 -9.75 6.46 9.70
N ASP A 193 -10.71 6.06 10.54
CA ASP A 193 -11.42 7.00 11.44
C ASP A 193 -10.47 7.73 12.40
N GLY A 194 -9.50 7.01 12.95
CA GLY A 194 -8.47 7.56 13.83
C GLY A 194 -7.68 8.70 13.16
N VAL A 195 -7.24 8.51 11.91
CA VAL A 195 -6.53 9.55 11.14
C VAL A 195 -7.40 10.78 10.97
N MET A 196 -8.67 10.60 10.59
CA MET A 196 -9.57 11.73 10.38
C MET A 196 -9.82 12.52 11.67
N ARG A 197 -9.88 11.85 12.82
CA ARG A 197 -9.99 12.51 14.14
C ARG A 197 -8.71 13.26 14.50
N PHE A 198 -7.55 12.65 14.24
CA PHE A 198 -6.25 13.27 14.47
C PHE A 198 -6.07 14.54 13.64
N GLU A 199 -6.37 14.49 12.34
CA GLU A 199 -6.28 15.67 11.45
C GLU A 199 -7.23 16.79 11.89
N LYS A 200 -8.46 16.46 12.31
CA LYS A 200 -9.39 17.45 12.89
C LYS A 200 -8.85 18.08 14.17
N ALA A 201 -8.25 17.29 15.07
CA ALA A 201 -7.68 17.78 16.32
C ALA A 201 -6.46 18.68 16.06
N LYS A 202 -5.58 18.27 15.13
CA LYS A 202 -4.42 19.04 14.68
C LYS A 202 -4.85 20.37 14.08
N ALA A 203 -5.82 20.38 13.18
CA ALA A 203 -6.37 21.62 12.61
C ALA A 203 -6.96 22.54 13.70
N LYS A 204 -7.71 21.97 14.66
CA LYS A 204 -8.25 22.73 15.80
C LYS A 204 -7.15 23.34 16.69
N TRP A 205 -5.97 22.72 16.77
CA TRP A 205 -4.85 23.20 17.59
C TRP A 205 -3.98 24.23 16.87
N LEU A 206 -3.77 24.05 15.57
CA LEU A 206 -2.95 24.93 14.73
C LEU A 206 -3.68 26.18 14.21
N ASN A 207 -5.01 26.24 14.30
CA ASN A 207 -5.78 27.41 13.84
C ASN A 207 -5.47 28.66 14.71
N PRO A 208 -4.93 29.74 14.13
CA PRO A 208 -4.59 30.98 14.85
C PRO A 208 -5.82 31.74 15.36
N ASP A 209 -7.01 31.49 14.80
CA ASP A 209 -8.29 32.12 15.18
C ASP A 209 -8.92 31.58 16.47
N ARG A 210 -8.13 30.86 17.30
CA ARG A 210 -8.53 30.74 18.69
C ARG A 210 -8.51 32.15 19.25
N ASP A 211 -9.68 32.68 19.60
CA ASP A 211 -9.86 33.81 20.52
C ASP A 211 -8.95 33.57 21.73
N ARG A 212 -7.71 34.04 21.63
CA ARG A 212 -6.78 34.02 22.73
C ARG A 212 -7.39 34.94 23.75
N PHE A 213 -7.51 34.47 24.99
CA PHE A 213 -7.80 35.32 26.13
C PHE A 213 -6.82 36.49 26.08
N SER A 214 -7.30 37.62 25.58
CA SER A 214 -6.49 38.80 25.41
C SER A 214 -6.43 39.43 26.79
N VAL A 215 -5.32 39.18 27.49
CA VAL A 215 -5.02 39.78 28.80
C VAL A 215 -5.14 41.30 28.71
N THR A 216 -4.78 41.89 27.55
CA THR A 216 -4.94 43.32 27.27
C THR A 216 -6.41 43.77 27.18
N ARG A 217 -7.31 43.03 26.51
CA ARG A 217 -8.76 43.33 26.54
C ARG A 217 -9.37 43.10 27.91
N PHE A 218 -8.94 42.06 28.63
CA PHE A 218 -9.43 41.75 29.98
C PHE A 218 -9.03 42.85 30.99
N LEU A 219 -7.76 43.25 31.00
CA LEU A 219 -7.28 44.36 31.83
C LEU A 219 -7.84 45.71 31.39
N GLY A 220 -8.09 45.90 30.09
CA GLY A 220 -8.76 47.09 29.56
C GLY A 220 -10.17 47.30 30.11
N ARG A 221 -10.96 46.21 30.24
CA ARG A 221 -12.31 46.26 30.84
C ARG A 221 -12.29 46.49 32.35
N LEU A 222 -11.23 46.09 33.05
CA LEU A 222 -11.04 46.40 34.46
C LEU A 222 -10.64 47.87 34.69
N ARG A 223 -9.92 48.47 33.75
CA ARG A 223 -9.47 49.88 33.85
C ARG A 223 -10.53 50.89 33.41
N TYR A 224 -11.42 50.52 32.48
CA TYR A 224 -12.55 51.33 32.05
C TYR A 224 -13.84 50.50 32.11
N PRO A 225 -14.52 50.45 33.28
CA PRO A 225 -15.84 49.85 33.33
C PRO A 225 -16.79 50.71 32.48
N ALA A 226 -17.48 50.08 31.53
CA ALA A 226 -18.54 50.73 30.76
C ALA A 226 -19.63 51.21 31.73
N ARG A 227 -19.98 52.49 31.66
CA ARG A 227 -21.15 53.04 32.36
C ARG A 227 -22.43 52.64 31.65
#